data_AF-V8CJP5-F1
#
_entry.id   AF-V8CJP5-F1
#
_cell.length_a   1.000
_cell.length_b   1.000
_cell.length_c   1.000
_cell.angle_alpha   90.00
_cell.angle_beta   90.00
_cell.angle_gamma   90.00
#
_symmetry.space_group_name_H-M   'P 1'
#
loop_
_entity.id
_entity.type
_entity.pdbx_description
1 polymer ?
#
loop_
_entity_poly.entity_id
_entity_poly.type
_entity_poly.pdbx_seq_one_letter_code
_entity_poly.pdbx_strand_id
1 'polypeptide(L)' 'MSKKDRVKTMLDFLKAVIIALLSALFGVFGYAIINYESLDLVRGLGVGVAVLCLMVFLGVCLILFFKELDKLEEL' A
#
# COMPACT_ATOMS: atom_id res chain seq x y z
N MET A 1 -22.58 -5.43 14.16
CA MET A 1 -22.36 -4.02 13.80
C MET A 1 -23.37 -3.61 12.74
N SER A 2 -23.84 -2.37 12.75
CA SER A 2 -24.74 -1.88 11.70
C SER A 2 -24.02 -1.88 10.34
N LYS A 3 -24.74 -2.09 9.22
CA LYS A 3 -24.15 -2.06 7.87
C LYS A 3 -23.33 -0.78 7.65
N LYS A 4 -23.78 0.35 8.23
CA LYS A 4 -23.06 1.64 8.23
C LYS A 4 -21.71 1.60 8.95
N ASP A 5 -21.61 0.93 10.10
CA ASP A 5 -20.35 0.83 10.85
C ASP A 5 -19.32 0.01 10.09
N ARG A 6 -19.74 -1.08 9.44
CA ARG A 6 -18.85 -1.95 8.64
C ARG A 6 -18.25 -1.21 7.43
N VAL A 7 -19.07 -0.46 6.70
CA VAL A 7 -18.61 0.37 5.57
C VAL A 7 -17.65 1.47 6.05
N LYS A 8 -17.95 2.09 7.21
CA LYS A 8 -17.07 3.11 7.80
C LYS A 8 -15.71 2.52 8.19
N THR A 9 -15.68 1.36 8.84
CA THR A 9 -14.43 0.68 9.20
C THR A 9 -13.60 0.31 7.96
N MET A 10 -14.24 -0.13 6.86
CA MET A 10 -13.53 -0.38 5.60
C MET A 10 -12.95 0.88 4.97
N LEU A 11 -13.69 1.99 4.99
CA LEU A 11 -13.18 3.27 4.49
C LEU A 11 -12.00 3.78 5.33
N ASP A 12 -12.06 3.61 6.66
CA ASP A 12 -10.95 3.95 7.54
C ASP A 12 -9.73 3.04 7.30
N PHE A 13 -9.95 1.75 7.06
CA PHE A 13 -8.88 0.82 6.68
C PHE A 13 -8.25 1.20 5.33
N LEU A 14 -9.06 1.51 4.31
CA LEU A 14 -8.58 1.95 2.99
C LEU A 14 -7.77 3.25 3.11
N LYS A 15 -8.24 4.23 3.90
CA LYS A 15 -7.47 5.45 4.18
C LYS A 15 -6.13 5.14 4.84
N ALA A 16 -6.10 4.26 5.84
CA ALA A 16 -4.87 3.88 6.50
C ALA A 16 -3.87 3.21 5.51
N VAL A 17 -4.37 2.36 4.62
CA VAL A 17 -3.57 1.73 3.56
C VAL A 17 -3.00 2.78 2.59
N ILE A 18 -3.82 3.73 2.14
CA ILE A 18 -3.37 4.82 1.25
C ILE A 18 -2.28 5.65 1.93
N ILE A 19 -2.45 6.01 3.21
CA ILE A 19 -1.46 6.79 3.96
C ILE A 19 -0.15 5.99 4.09
N ALA A 20 -0.22 4.71 4.46
CA ALA A 20 0.97 3.85 4.56
C ALA A 20 1.71 3.74 3.22
N LEU A 21 0.98 3.62 2.11
CA LEU A 21 1.54 3.62 0.76
C LEU A 21 2.25 4.92 0.40
N LEU A 22 1.60 6.05 0.67
CA LEU A 22 2.18 7.37 0.45
C LEU A 22 3.47 7.54 1.26
N SER A 23 3.46 7.19 2.54
CA SER A 23 4.64 7.24 3.39
C SER A 23 5.79 6.36 2.86
N ALA A 24 5.48 5.14 2.41
CA ALA A 24 6.48 4.24 1.85
C ALA A 24 7.04 4.75 0.52
N LEU A 25 6.19 5.28 -0.37
CA LEU A 25 6.60 5.91 -1.63
C LEU A 25 7.54 7.09 -1.38
N PHE A 26 7.18 7.99 -0.46
CA PHE A 26 8.03 9.12 -0.08
C PHE A 26 9.34 8.68 0.57
N GLY A 27 9.33 7.62 1.37
CA GLY A 27 10.55 7.05 1.96
C GLY A 27 11.50 6.49 0.91
N VAL A 28 10.98 5.74 -0.05
CA VAL A 28 11.78 5.18 -1.17
C VAL A 28 12.30 6.29 -2.08
N PHE A 29 11.46 7.28 -2.40
CA PHE A 29 11.88 8.45 -3.19
C PHE A 29 12.97 9.27 -2.48
N GLY A 30 12.78 9.57 -1.20
CA GLY A 30 13.75 10.31 -0.40
C GLY A 30 15.09 9.59 -0.33
N TYR A 31 15.07 8.28 -0.10
CA TYR A 31 16.28 7.46 -0.11
C TYR A 31 17.01 7.48 -1.46
N ALA A 32 16.25 7.35 -2.56
CA ALA A 32 16.78 7.34 -3.91
C ALA A 32 17.39 8.70 -4.30
N ILE A 33 16.76 9.82 -3.91
CA ILE A 33 17.28 11.17 -4.16
C ILE A 33 18.56 11.43 -3.34
N ILE A 34 18.55 11.11 -2.04
CA ILE A 34 19.70 11.35 -1.15
C ILE A 34 20.93 10.54 -1.60
N ASN A 35 20.73 9.32 -2.08
CA ASN A 35 21.81 8.43 -2.49
C ASN A 35 22.02 8.40 -4.02
N TYR A 36 21.47 9.35 -4.77
CA TYR A 36 21.44 9.33 -6.24
C TYR A 36 22.83 9.13 -6.89
N GLU A 37 23.86 9.80 -6.36
CA GLU A 37 25.24 9.69 -6.85
C GLU A 37 25.96 8.38 -6.45
N SER A 38 25.44 7.69 -5.43
CA SER A 38 26.01 6.46 -4.87
C SER A 38 25.02 5.30 -4.93
N LEU A 39 24.17 5.29 -5.95
CA LEU A 39 23.31 4.16 -6.32
C LEU A 39 24.16 3.07 -6.95
N ASP A 40 24.87 2.33 -6.10
CA ASP A 40 25.52 1.08 -6.46
C ASP A 40 24.46 -0.01 -6.75
N LEU A 41 24.82 -1.03 -7.54
CA LEU A 41 23.91 -2.10 -8.00
C LEU A 41 23.07 -2.73 -6.85
N VAL A 42 23.67 -2.81 -5.66
CA VAL A 42 23.03 -3.35 -4.44
C VAL A 42 21.93 -2.43 -3.90
N ARG A 43 22.12 -1.10 -3.95
CA ARG A 43 21.11 -0.13 -3.51
C ARG A 43 19.97 -0.02 -4.52
N GLY A 44 20.28 -0.12 -5.82
CA GLY A 44 19.27 -0.23 -6.87
C GLY A 44 18.38 -1.46 -6.70
N LEU A 45 18.98 -2.62 -6.37
CA LEU A 45 18.23 -3.83 -6.00
C LEU A 45 17.36 -3.63 -4.76
N GLY A 46 17.86 -2.96 -3.72
CA GLY A 46 17.08 -2.64 -2.52
C GLY A 46 15.83 -1.80 -2.82
N VAL A 47 15.97 -0.76 -3.66
CA VAL A 47 14.84 0.05 -4.14
C VAL A 47 13.86 -0.81 -4.96
N GLY A 48 14.37 -1.64 -5.87
CA GLY A 48 13.55 -2.54 -6.69
C GLY A 48 12.73 -3.53 -5.85
N VAL A 49 13.35 -4.12 -4.82
CA VAL A 49 12.66 -5.01 -3.87
C VAL A 49 11.61 -4.26 -3.05
N ALA A 50 11.91 -3.04 -2.60
CA ALA A 50 10.95 -2.21 -1.87
C ALA A 50 9.71 -1.88 -2.73
N VAL A 51 9.92 -1.54 -4.01
CA VAL A 51 8.83 -1.28 -4.97
C VAL A 51 8.01 -2.55 -5.24
N LEU A 52 8.68 -3.70 -5.42
CA LEU A 52 8.00 -5.00 -5.58
C LEU A 52 7.15 -5.35 -4.35
N CYS A 53 7.70 -5.15 -3.14
CA CYS A 53 7.00 -5.41 -1.90
C CYS A 53 5.76 -4.51 -1.76
N LEU A 54 5.88 -3.23 -2.14
CA LEU A 54 4.76 -2.29 -2.21
C LEU A 54 3.67 -2.74 -3.19
N MET A 55 4.04 -3.20 -4.38
CA MET A 55 3.11 -3.72 -5.38
C MET A 55 2.35 -4.96 -4.89
N VAL A 56 3.04 -5.90 -4.25
CA VAL A 56 2.40 -7.09 -3.66
C VAL A 56 1.43 -6.69 -2.55
N PHE A 57 1.85 -5.78 -1.67
CA PHE A 57 1.01 -5.29 -0.58
C PHE A 57 -0.26 -4.57 -1.09
N LEU A 58 -0.13 -3.77 -2.15
CA LEU A 58 -1.25 -3.16 -2.86
C LEU A 58 -2.24 -4.20 -3.40
N GLY A 59 -1.72 -5.22 -4.09
CA GLY A 59 -2.53 -6.30 -4.64
C GLY A 59 -3.34 -7.02 -3.56
N VAL A 60 -2.70 -7.36 -2.43
CA VAL A 60 -3.39 -7.99 -1.30
C VAL A 60 -4.46 -7.08 -0.71
N CYS A 61 -4.17 -5.79 -0.51
CA CYS A 61 -5.16 -4.83 0.00
C CYS A 61 -6.36 -4.68 -0.94
N LEU A 62 -6.13 -4.61 -2.26
CA LEU A 62 -7.21 -4.53 -3.25
C LEU A 62 -8.07 -5.79 -3.25
N ILE A 63 -7.44 -6.98 -3.22
CA ILE A 63 -8.19 -8.25 -3.16
C ILE A 63 -9.04 -8.33 -1.89
N LEU A 64 -8.48 -7.95 -0.74
CA LEU A 64 -9.23 -7.91 0.51
C LEU A 64 -10.40 -6.92 0.42
N PHE A 65 -10.17 -5.73 -0.14
CA PHE A 65 -11.21 -4.72 -0.32
C PHE A 65 -12.34 -5.21 -1.22
N PHE A 66 -12.02 -5.79 -2.39
CA PHE A 66 -13.00 -6.35 -3.31
C PHE A 66 -13.79 -7.51 -2.69
N LYS A 67 -13.14 -8.46 -2.01
CA LYS A 67 -13.84 -9.56 -1.31
C LYS A 67 -14.81 -9.05 -0.25
N GLU A 68 -14.46 -7.95 0.40
CA GLU A 68 -15.27 -7.37 1.46
C GLU A 68 -16.43 -6.53 0.89
N LEU A 69 -16.25 -5.95 -0.31
CA LEU A 69 -17.28 -5.27 -1.11
C LEU A 69 -18.30 -6.27 -1.69
N ASP A 70 -17.84 -7.41 -2.20
CA ASP A 70 -18.69 -8.51 -2.69
C ASP A 70 -19.60 -9.04 -1.56
N LYS A 71 -19.02 -9.20 -0.36
CA LYS A 71 -19.76 -9.53 0.88
C LYS A 71 -20.77 -8.46 1.33
N LEU A 72 -20.66 -7.23 0.84
CA LEU A 72 -21.63 -6.16 1.12
C LEU A 72 -22.72 -6.12 0.05
N GLU A 73 -22.41 -6.53 -1.18
CA GLU A 73 -23.34 -6.54 -2.32
C GLU A 73 -24.28 -7.75 -2.29
N GLU A 74 -23.82 -8.90 -1.76
CA GLU A 74 -24.66 -10.09 -1.54
C GLU A 74 -25.68 -9.96 -0.37
N LEU A 75 -25.71 -8.83 0.37
CA LEU A 75 -26.40 -8.69 1.67
C LEU A 75 -27.43 -7.55 1.72
#